data_AF-A0A2N4XTG5-F1
#
_entry.id   AF-A0A2N4XTG5-F1
#
_cell.length_a   1.000
_cell.length_b   1.000
_cell.length_c   1.000
_cell.angle_alpha   90.00
_cell.angle_beta   90.00
_cell.angle_gamma   90.00
#
_symmetry.space_group_name_H-M   'P 1'
#
loop_
_entity.id
_entity.type
_entity.pdbx_description
1 polymer ?
#
loop_
_entity_poly.entity_id
_entity_poly.type
_entity_poly.pdbx_seq_one_letter_code
_entity_poly.pdbx_strand_id
1 'polypeptide(L)'
;MTAKFIVALAAFYHLMATVAAMMAIFHFARVLRGEESSHPVWRYVFNWGEAHLWISGAILISVGIYLNGLSEYLNNPKLWTKVSLVLLWGLNSWGIRKTIQTASALRRKLMFGISAGCLLYGSFLGVAKPLAYGVLPFPWFLAGFLATIAACTYGVSRLFPPPSTATV
;
A
#
# COMPACT_ATOMS: atom_id res chain seq x y z
N MET A 1 -9.54 23.16 17.92
CA MET A 1 -9.72 23.41 16.47
C MET A 1 -8.46 23.03 15.68
N THR A 2 -7.28 23.43 16.14
CA THR A 2 -5.96 23.21 15.51
C THR A 2 -5.65 21.74 15.21
N ALA A 3 -5.83 20.82 16.17
CA ALA A 3 -5.52 19.40 15.94
C ALA A 3 -6.40 18.75 14.85
N LYS A 4 -7.70 19.08 14.78
CA LYS A 4 -8.60 18.59 13.73
C LYS A 4 -8.20 19.14 12.34
N PHE A 5 -7.72 20.37 12.29
CA PHE A 5 -7.18 20.97 11.06
C PHE A 5 -5.88 20.28 10.61
N ILE A 6 -4.97 19.96 11.53
CA ILE A 6 -3.76 19.18 11.24
C ILE A 6 -4.12 17.79 10.69
N VAL A 7 -5.13 17.11 11.26
CA VAL A 7 -5.61 15.83 10.71
C VAL A 7 -6.12 15.99 9.28
N ALA A 8 -6.87 17.05 8.99
CA ALA A 8 -7.38 17.30 7.64
C ALA A 8 -6.24 17.54 6.63
N LEU A 9 -5.25 18.38 6.98
CA LEU A 9 -4.07 18.59 6.15
C LEU A 9 -3.26 17.32 5.96
N ALA A 10 -3.02 16.56 7.03
CA ALA A 10 -2.30 15.29 6.97
C ALA A 10 -3.03 14.26 6.12
N ALA A 11 -4.36 14.20 6.19
CA ALA A 11 -5.18 13.31 5.36
C ALA A 11 -5.15 13.71 3.88
N PHE A 12 -5.22 15.01 3.57
CA PHE A 12 -5.08 15.51 2.20
C PHE A 12 -3.70 15.19 1.63
N TYR A 13 -2.66 15.45 2.41
CA TYR A 13 -1.28 15.11 2.06
C TYR A 13 -1.09 13.59 1.86
N HIS A 14 -1.67 12.76 2.73
CA HIS A 14 -1.68 11.30 2.59
C HIS A 14 -2.34 10.86 1.28
N LEU A 15 -3.49 11.46 0.93
CA LEU A 15 -4.20 11.17 -0.32
C LEU A 15 -3.35 11.49 -1.55
N MET A 16 -2.69 12.65 -1.57
CA MET A 16 -1.80 13.02 -2.68
C MET A 16 -0.65 12.02 -2.84
N ALA A 17 -0.07 11.56 -1.73
CA ALA A 17 0.99 10.56 -1.75
C ALA A 17 0.47 9.18 -2.22
N THR A 18 -0.75 8.78 -1.83
CA THR A 18 -1.41 7.57 -2.34
C THR A 18 -1.61 7.64 -3.85
N VAL A 19 -2.14 8.76 -4.36
CA VAL A 19 -2.37 8.94 -5.80
C VAL A 19 -1.07 8.86 -6.59
N ALA A 20 -0.01 9.53 -6.12
CA ALA A 20 1.31 9.45 -6.74
C ALA A 20 1.85 8.01 -6.80
N ALA A 21 1.76 7.27 -5.69
CA ALA A 21 2.18 5.87 -5.64
C ALA A 21 1.35 4.96 -6.57
N MET A 22 0.03 5.15 -6.62
CA MET A 22 -0.86 4.39 -7.51
C MET A 22 -0.59 4.70 -8.99
N MET A 23 -0.36 5.95 -9.34
CA MET A 23 0.03 6.34 -10.71
C MET A 23 1.32 5.64 -11.13
N ALA A 24 2.35 5.63 -10.28
CA ALA A 24 3.58 4.92 -10.59
C ALA A 24 3.37 3.41 -10.75
N ILE A 25 2.53 2.78 -9.92
CA ILE A 25 2.17 1.35 -10.07
C ILE A 25 1.46 1.09 -11.40
N PHE A 26 0.55 1.97 -11.79
CA PHE A 26 -0.13 1.86 -13.08
C PHE A 26 0.88 1.88 -14.23
N HIS A 27 1.81 2.83 -14.25
CA HIS A 27 2.85 2.89 -15.26
C HIS A 27 3.81 1.69 -15.20
N PHE A 28 4.18 1.20 -14.02
CA PHE A 28 4.94 -0.05 -13.91
C PHE A 28 4.20 -1.24 -14.51
N ALA A 29 2.89 -1.34 -14.33
CA ALA A 29 2.10 -2.39 -14.94
C ALA A 29 2.11 -2.27 -16.48
N ARG A 30 1.98 -1.06 -17.03
CA ARG A 30 2.07 -0.82 -18.48
C ARG A 30 3.43 -1.20 -19.05
N VAL A 31 4.51 -0.83 -18.38
CA VAL A 31 5.88 -1.23 -18.75
C VAL A 31 6.03 -2.75 -18.76
N LEU A 32 5.52 -3.42 -17.72
CA LEU A 32 5.56 -4.88 -17.64
C LEU A 32 4.68 -5.58 -18.69
N ARG A 33 3.65 -4.91 -19.24
CA ARG A 33 2.84 -5.38 -20.37
C ARG A 33 3.45 -5.04 -21.74
N GLY A 34 4.55 -4.29 -21.78
CA GLY A 34 5.15 -3.81 -23.04
C GLY A 34 4.38 -2.68 -23.71
N GLU A 35 3.44 -2.03 -23.02
CA GLU A 35 2.63 -0.92 -23.54
C GLU A 35 3.36 0.44 -23.45
N GLU A 36 4.42 0.52 -22.65
CA GLU A 36 5.17 1.74 -22.38
C GLU A 36 6.65 1.39 -22.18
N SER A 37 7.56 2.29 -22.59
CA SER A 37 8.98 2.15 -22.30
C SER A 37 9.29 2.49 -20.84
N SER A 38 10.30 1.83 -20.26
CA SER A 38 10.70 2.08 -18.87
C SER A 38 11.27 3.48 -18.72
N HIS A 39 10.56 4.37 -18.01
CA HIS A 39 11.04 5.72 -17.70
C HIS A 39 11.42 5.88 -16.21
N PRO A 40 12.60 6.46 -15.88
CA PRO A 40 13.07 6.58 -14.49
C PRO A 40 12.16 7.44 -13.59
N VAL A 41 11.36 8.35 -14.18
CA VAL A 41 10.43 9.23 -13.45
C VAL A 41 9.45 8.43 -12.58
N TRP A 42 8.93 7.30 -13.07
CA TRP A 42 7.94 6.51 -12.33
C TRP A 42 8.54 5.86 -11.09
N ARG A 43 9.82 5.47 -11.16
CA ARG A 43 10.58 4.99 -10.00
C ARG A 43 10.82 6.10 -8.98
N TYR A 44 11.13 7.30 -9.43
CA TYR A 44 11.26 8.47 -8.57
C TYR A 44 9.94 8.82 -7.87
N VAL A 45 8.85 8.92 -8.64
CA VAL A 45 7.49 9.19 -8.13
C VAL A 45 7.06 8.15 -7.11
N PHE A 46 7.30 6.86 -7.39
CA PHE A 46 6.98 5.79 -6.44
C PHE A 46 7.75 5.92 -5.12
N ASN A 47 9.07 6.12 -5.19
CA ASN A 47 9.91 6.23 -4.00
C ASN A 47 9.49 7.43 -3.11
N TRP A 48 9.22 8.58 -3.72
CA TRP A 48 8.76 9.75 -2.99
C TRP A 48 7.33 9.58 -2.48
N GLY A 49 6.43 9.03 -3.30
CA GLY A 49 5.07 8.70 -2.87
C GLY A 49 5.08 7.78 -1.64
N GLU A 50 5.92 6.75 -1.64
CA GLU A 50 6.12 5.86 -0.49
C GLU A 50 6.64 6.63 0.74
N ALA A 51 7.71 7.43 0.60
CA ALA A 51 8.25 8.21 1.71
C ALA A 51 7.22 9.18 2.31
N HIS A 52 6.45 9.87 1.46
CA HIS A 52 5.42 10.80 1.89
C HIS A 52 4.21 10.07 2.52
N LEU A 53 3.90 8.84 2.11
CA LEU A 53 2.91 7.99 2.78
C LEU A 53 3.35 7.60 4.20
N TRP A 54 4.63 7.29 4.40
CA TRP A 54 5.19 7.05 5.73
C TRP A 54 5.09 8.28 6.63
N ILE A 55 5.51 9.45 6.12
CA ILE A 55 5.48 10.71 6.88
C ILE A 55 4.05 11.07 7.27
N SER A 56 3.14 11.13 6.30
CA SER A 56 1.73 11.47 6.53
C SER A 56 1.03 10.43 7.43
N GLY A 57 1.34 9.14 7.27
CA GLY A 57 0.84 8.08 8.13
C GLY A 57 1.27 8.24 9.59
N ALA A 58 2.55 8.56 9.82
CA ALA A 58 3.08 8.81 11.17
C ALA A 58 2.39 10.02 11.82
N ILE A 59 2.20 11.12 11.07
CA ILE A 59 1.47 12.30 11.57
C ILE A 59 0.04 11.93 11.96
N LEU A 60 -0.68 11.20 11.10
CA LEU A 60 -2.06 10.78 11.36
C LEU A 60 -2.19 9.88 12.61
N ILE A 61 -1.21 9.00 12.83
CA ILE A 61 -1.16 8.14 14.03
C ILE A 61 -0.90 9.00 15.27
N SER A 62 0.14 9.83 15.26
CA SER A 62 0.52 10.66 16.40
C SER A 62 -0.59 11.62 16.82
N VAL A 63 -1.23 12.31 15.86
CA VAL A 63 -2.35 13.20 16.15
C VAL A 63 -3.59 12.41 16.56
N GLY A 64 -3.80 11.21 16.02
CA GLY A 64 -4.86 10.30 16.43
C GLY A 64 -4.75 9.87 17.90
N ILE A 65 -3.54 9.52 18.35
CA ILE A 65 -3.24 9.20 19.75
C ILE A 65 -3.45 10.44 20.63
N TYR A 66 -2.98 11.61 20.20
CA TYR A 66 -3.15 12.86 20.93
C TYR A 66 -4.63 13.23 21.14
N LEU A 67 -5.48 12.99 20.13
CA LEU A 67 -6.90 13.35 20.18
C LEU A 67 -7.79 12.38 20.96
N ASN A 68 -7.52 11.07 20.87
CA ASN A 68 -8.41 10.04 21.43
C ASN A 68 -7.82 9.37 22.69
N GLY A 69 -6.56 9.65 23.02
CA GLY A 69 -5.85 8.97 24.09
C GLY A 69 -5.32 7.60 23.67
N LEU A 70 -4.20 7.18 24.26
CA LEU A 70 -3.48 5.98 23.86
C LEU A 70 -4.31 4.69 24.02
N SER A 71 -5.01 4.55 25.14
CA SER A 71 -5.81 3.34 25.44
C SER A 71 -6.93 3.12 24.41
N GLU A 72 -7.73 4.15 24.15
CA GLU A 72 -8.83 4.07 23.18
C GLU A 72 -8.30 3.85 21.76
N TYR A 73 -7.19 4.51 21.41
CA TYR A 73 -6.57 4.36 20.10
C TYR A 73 -6.06 2.93 19.87
N LEU A 74 -5.42 2.30 20.87
CA LEU A 74 -4.91 0.93 20.78
C LEU A 74 -6.02 -0.13 20.78
N ASN A 75 -7.20 0.15 21.34
CA ASN A 75 -8.34 -0.78 21.29
C ASN A 75 -9.05 -0.79 19.93
N ASN A 76 -8.62 0.03 18.97
CA ASN A 76 -9.24 0.11 17.66
C ASN A 76 -8.79 -1.05 16.72
N PRO A 77 -9.66 -1.98 16.31
CA PRO A 77 -9.28 -3.08 15.41
C PRO A 77 -8.79 -2.61 14.03
N LYS A 78 -9.29 -1.45 13.58
CA LYS A 78 -8.87 -0.84 12.32
C LYS A 78 -7.43 -0.32 12.40
N LEU A 79 -6.98 0.14 13.57
CA LEU A 79 -5.59 0.55 13.77
C LEU A 79 -4.65 -0.63 13.52
N TRP A 80 -4.89 -1.76 14.17
CA TRP A 80 -4.05 -2.95 14.02
C TRP A 80 -4.01 -3.45 12.58
N THR A 81 -5.12 -3.36 11.86
CA THR A 81 -5.16 -3.66 10.42
C THR A 81 -4.25 -2.73 9.61
N LYS A 82 -4.28 -1.42 9.90
CA LYS A 82 -3.36 -0.46 9.27
C LYS A 82 -1.91 -0.76 9.62
N VAL A 83 -1.62 -1.10 10.87
CA VAL A 83 -0.26 -1.47 11.32
C VAL A 83 0.22 -2.70 10.55
N SER A 84 -0.58 -3.78 10.48
CA SER A 84 -0.24 -4.98 9.71
C SER A 84 0.03 -4.67 8.24
N LEU A 85 -0.80 -3.83 7.63
CA LEU A 85 -0.65 -3.41 6.24
C LEU A 85 0.66 -2.65 6.02
N VAL A 86 0.93 -1.66 6.86
CA VAL A 86 2.11 -0.79 6.74
C VAL A 86 3.40 -1.58 7.00
N LEU A 87 3.39 -2.50 7.98
CA LEU A 87 4.51 -3.41 8.23
C LEU A 87 4.77 -4.35 7.05
N LEU A 88 3.73 -5.02 6.54
CA LEU A 88 3.87 -5.91 5.40
C LEU A 88 4.35 -5.15 4.16
N TRP A 89 3.78 -3.98 3.91
CA TRP A 89 4.18 -3.15 2.77
C TRP A 89 5.63 -2.68 2.89
N GLY A 90 6.06 -2.21 4.06
CA GLY A 90 7.44 -1.82 4.32
C GLY A 90 8.44 -2.97 4.16
N LEU A 91 8.12 -4.15 4.71
CA LEU A 91 8.94 -5.35 4.55
C LEU A 91 9.02 -5.78 3.07
N ASN A 92 7.91 -5.72 2.34
CA ASN A 92 7.87 -6.04 0.92
C ASN A 92 8.68 -5.03 0.09
N SER A 93 8.53 -3.74 0.33
CA SER A 93 9.33 -2.68 -0.32
C SER A 93 10.82 -2.85 -0.05
N TRP A 94 11.21 -3.15 1.18
CA TRP A 94 12.59 -3.45 1.52
C TRP A 94 13.10 -4.71 0.79
N GLY A 95 12.29 -5.77 0.75
CA GLY A 95 12.58 -7.00 0.01
C GLY A 95 12.77 -6.76 -1.49
N ILE A 96 11.91 -5.94 -2.11
CA ILE A 96 12.05 -5.51 -3.51
C ILE A 96 13.40 -4.81 -3.71
N ARG A 97 13.72 -3.81 -2.88
CA ARG A 97 14.98 -3.05 -3.03
C ARG A 97 16.21 -3.94 -2.96
N LYS A 98 16.20 -4.99 -2.12
CA LYS A 98 17.31 -5.92 -1.98
C LYS A 98 17.38 -7.01 -3.04
N THR A 99 16.24 -7.46 -3.55
CA THR A 99 16.17 -8.71 -4.33
C THR A 99 15.69 -8.54 -5.75
N ILE A 100 15.23 -7.36 -6.18
CA ILE A 100 14.59 -7.22 -7.49
C ILE A 100 15.48 -7.64 -8.66
N GLN A 101 16.79 -7.39 -8.59
CA GLN A 101 17.73 -7.75 -9.64
C GLN A 101 17.89 -9.26 -9.79
N THR A 102 17.87 -10.01 -8.68
CA THR A 102 18.08 -11.47 -8.64
C THR A 102 16.79 -12.27 -8.50
N ALA A 103 15.66 -11.61 -8.27
CA ALA A 103 14.37 -12.26 -8.07
C ALA A 103 13.85 -12.89 -9.38
N SER A 104 13.37 -14.13 -9.28
CA SER A 104 12.66 -14.81 -10.36
C SER A 104 11.41 -14.05 -10.80
N ALA A 105 10.94 -14.27 -12.02
CA ALA A 105 9.73 -13.64 -12.54
C ALA A 105 8.51 -13.88 -11.63
N LEU A 106 8.36 -15.08 -11.07
CA LEU A 106 7.30 -15.40 -10.11
C LEU A 106 7.40 -14.54 -8.84
N ARG A 107 8.61 -14.42 -8.27
CA ARG A 107 8.84 -13.60 -7.07
C ARG A 107 8.56 -12.13 -7.34
N ARG A 108 8.93 -11.62 -8.51
CA ARG A 108 8.63 -10.23 -8.93
C ARG A 108 7.12 -9.99 -9.01
N LYS A 109 6.37 -10.92 -9.61
CA LYS A 109 4.89 -10.88 -9.69
C LYS A 109 4.25 -10.89 -8.29
N LEU A 110 4.71 -11.77 -7.40
CA LEU A 110 4.24 -11.83 -6.02
C LEU A 110 4.50 -10.50 -5.28
N MET A 111 5.72 -9.98 -5.32
CA MET A 111 6.08 -8.72 -4.67
C MET A 111 5.25 -7.55 -5.20
N PHE A 112 4.99 -7.50 -6.51
CA PHE A 112 4.12 -6.49 -7.12
C PHE A 112 2.67 -6.62 -6.65
N GLY A 113 2.13 -7.85 -6.62
CA GLY A 113 0.79 -8.16 -6.14
C GLY A 113 0.57 -7.77 -4.67
N ILE A 114 1.55 -8.04 -3.80
CA ILE A 114 1.52 -7.64 -2.39
C ILE A 114 1.48 -6.11 -2.28
N SER A 115 2.36 -5.38 -2.99
CA SER A 115 2.36 -3.91 -2.96
C SER A 115 1.05 -3.31 -3.47
N ALA A 116 0.49 -3.85 -4.55
CA ALA A 116 -0.80 -3.41 -5.08
C ALA A 116 -1.94 -3.67 -4.08
N GLY A 117 -1.95 -4.85 -3.45
CA GLY A 117 -2.93 -5.20 -2.42
C GLY A 117 -2.85 -4.28 -1.20
N CYS A 118 -1.64 -3.98 -0.72
CA CYS A 118 -1.44 -3.02 0.38
C CYS A 118 -1.96 -1.63 0.03
N LEU A 119 -1.68 -1.10 -1.16
CA LEU A 119 -2.15 0.23 -1.54
C LEU A 119 -3.67 0.29 -1.73
N LEU A 120 -4.26 -0.71 -2.38
CA LEU A 120 -5.72 -0.77 -2.57
C LEU A 120 -6.46 -0.92 -1.24
N TYR A 121 -6.03 -1.87 -0.40
CA TYR A 121 -6.67 -2.08 0.90
C TYR A 121 -6.45 -0.89 1.85
N GLY A 122 -5.27 -0.25 1.79
CA GLY A 122 -4.98 0.96 2.57
C GLY A 122 -5.89 2.12 2.20
N SER A 123 -6.17 2.28 0.90
CA SER A 123 -7.11 3.28 0.39
C SER A 123 -8.54 3.03 0.89
N PHE A 124 -9.00 1.77 0.85
CA PHE A 124 -10.29 1.36 1.42
C PHE A 124 -10.37 1.66 2.93
N LEU A 125 -9.35 1.28 3.70
CA LEU A 125 -9.32 1.59 5.14
C LEU A 125 -9.30 3.10 5.40
N GLY A 126 -8.73 3.91 4.50
CA GLY A 126 -8.78 5.37 4.56
C GLY A 126 -10.20 5.93 4.57
N VAL A 127 -11.08 5.40 3.71
CA VAL A 127 -12.45 5.90 3.52
C VAL A 127 -13.49 5.21 4.41
N ALA A 128 -13.22 3.99 4.89
CA ALA A 128 -14.15 3.20 5.70
C ALA A 128 -14.25 3.70 7.16
N LYS A 129 -14.67 4.95 7.38
CA LYS A 129 -14.85 5.56 8.71
C LYS A 129 -15.83 4.78 9.62
N PRO A 130 -16.99 4.28 9.13
CA PRO A 130 -17.93 3.55 9.98
C PRO A 130 -17.34 2.26 10.57
N LEU A 131 -16.42 1.60 9.85
CA LEU A 131 -15.82 0.34 10.29
C LEU A 131 -14.81 0.52 11.44
N ALA A 132 -14.41 1.76 11.76
CA ALA A 132 -13.40 2.06 12.78
C ALA A 132 -13.90 1.88 14.23
N TYR A 133 -15.21 1.73 14.45
CA TYR A 133 -15.82 1.73 15.79
C TYR A 133 -16.51 0.40 16.10
N GLY A 134 -15.79 -0.71 15.91
CA GLY A 134 -16.26 -2.02 16.36
C GLY A 134 -17.33 -2.69 15.49
N VAL A 135 -17.69 -2.12 14.33
CA VAL A 135 -18.59 -2.77 13.36
C VAL A 135 -18.00 -4.09 12.87
N LEU A 136 -16.67 -4.17 12.76
CA LEU A 136 -15.98 -5.37 12.31
C LEU A 136 -14.76 -5.69 13.22
N PRO A 137 -14.61 -6.93 13.70
CA PRO A 137 -13.44 -7.36 14.47
C PRO A 137 -12.15 -7.35 13.64
N PHE A 138 -10.99 -7.21 14.32
CA PHE A 138 -9.67 -7.25 13.67
C PHE A 138 -9.44 -8.48 12.76
N PRO A 139 -9.78 -9.72 13.15
CA PRO A 139 -9.60 -10.89 12.28
C PRO A 139 -10.29 -10.79 10.92
N TRP A 140 -11.47 -10.16 10.86
CA TRP A 140 -12.20 -10.00 9.61
C TRP A 140 -11.60 -8.93 8.71
N PHE A 141 -11.08 -7.85 9.29
CA PHE A 141 -10.27 -6.90 8.54
C PHE A 141 -9.01 -7.56 7.98
N LEU A 142 -8.33 -8.40 8.79
CA LEU A 142 -7.17 -9.13 8.32
C LEU A 142 -7.51 -10.12 7.21
N ALA A 143 -8.63 -10.84 7.33
CA ALA A 143 -9.11 -11.74 6.28
C ALA A 143 -9.39 -10.99 4.97
N GLY A 144 -10.07 -9.84 5.03
CA GLY A 144 -10.29 -8.98 3.87
C GLY A 144 -8.98 -8.45 3.26
N PHE A 145 -8.01 -8.11 4.10
CA PHE A 145 -6.68 -7.70 3.64
C PHE A 145 -5.96 -8.83 2.90
N LEU A 146 -5.93 -10.03 3.48
CA LEU A 146 -5.32 -11.21 2.85
C LEU A 146 -6.01 -11.59 1.53
N ALA A 147 -7.34 -11.53 1.50
CA ALA A 147 -8.12 -11.76 0.29
C ALA A 147 -7.76 -10.73 -0.81
N THR A 148 -7.57 -9.46 -0.43
CA THR A 148 -7.16 -8.40 -1.37
C THR A 148 -5.76 -8.68 -1.93
N ILE A 149 -4.80 -9.07 -1.10
CA ILE A 149 -3.46 -9.48 -1.56
C ILE A 149 -3.54 -10.67 -2.51
N ALA A 150 -4.33 -11.69 -2.18
CA ALA A 150 -4.50 -12.88 -2.99
C ALA A 150 -5.10 -12.52 -4.37
N ALA A 151 -6.15 -11.70 -4.39
CA ALA A 151 -6.80 -11.23 -5.62
C ALA A 151 -5.84 -10.39 -6.48
N CYS A 152 -5.08 -9.46 -5.88
CA CYS A 152 -4.08 -8.67 -6.60
C CYS A 152 -2.96 -9.54 -7.16
N THR A 153 -2.42 -10.45 -6.37
CA THR A 153 -1.37 -11.39 -6.82
C THR A 153 -1.86 -12.27 -7.96
N TYR A 154 -3.09 -12.78 -7.88
CA TYR A 154 -3.72 -13.56 -8.93
C TYR A 154 -3.97 -12.73 -10.20
N GLY A 155 -4.47 -11.50 -10.07
CA GLY A 155 -4.65 -10.59 -11.21
C GLY A 155 -3.32 -10.31 -11.91
N VAL A 156 -2.26 -10.04 -11.15
CA VAL A 156 -0.90 -9.82 -11.65
C VAL A 156 -0.36 -11.06 -12.36
N SER A 157 -0.57 -12.26 -11.83
CA SER A 157 -0.11 -13.48 -12.48
C SER A 157 -0.82 -13.77 -13.81
N ARG A 158 -2.08 -13.32 -13.97
CA ARG A 158 -2.85 -13.41 -15.22
C ARG A 158 -2.50 -12.32 -16.23
N LEU A 159 -2.23 -11.09 -15.76
CA LEU A 159 -1.91 -9.95 -16.62
C LEU A 159 -0.51 -10.02 -17.24
N PHE A 160 0.43 -10.69 -16.57
CA PHE A 160 1.78 -10.88 -17.08
C PHE A 160 1.95 -12.36 -17.45
N PRO A 161 1.97 -12.74 -18.74
CA PRO A 161 2.30 -14.11 -19.13
C PRO A 161 3.71 -14.51 -18.63
N PRO A 162 4.04 -15.81 -18.58
CA PRO A 162 5.43 -16.22 -18.40
C PRO A 162 6.29 -15.63 -19.52
N PRO A 163 7.58 -15.32 -19.27
CA PRO A 163 8.48 -14.95 -20.35
C PRO A 163 8.41 -16.04 -21.43
N SER A 164 8.23 -15.64 -22.69
CA SER A 164 8.30 -16.60 -23.78
C SER A 164 9.66 -17.28 -23.71
N THR A 165 9.67 -18.60 -23.74
CA THR A 165 10.87 -19.39 -24.03
C THR A 165 11.22 -19.16 -25.51
N ALA A 166 11.59 -17.93 -25.86
CA ALA A 166 12.30 -17.67 -27.09
C ALA A 166 13.73 -18.10 -26.84
N THR A 167 14.02 -19.35 -27.21
CA THR A 167 15.36 -19.83 -27.50
C THR A 167 16.06 -18.84 -28.43
N VAL A 168 17.17 -18.27 -27.96
CA VAL A 168 18.25 -17.75 -28.80
C VAL A 168 19.50 -18.50 -28.39
#